data_AF-A0A2E4G3Y6-F1
#
_entry.id   AF-A0A2E4G3Y6-F1
#
_cell.length_a   1.000
_cell.length_b   1.000
_cell.length_c   1.000
_cell.angle_alpha   90.00
_cell.angle_beta   90.00
_cell.angle_gamma   90.00
#
_symmetry.space_group_name_H-M   'P 1'
#
loop_
_entity.id
_entity.type
_entity.pdbx_description
1 polymer ?
#
loop_
_entity_poly.entity_id
_entity_poly.type
_entity_poly.pdbx_seq_one_letter_code
_entity_poly.pdbx_strand_id
1 'polypeptide(L)'
;MSPHRWSDEKVYPFATHICFCLILFARSLVAAENEAPLLTIEGNLFERIELLSDESEPSSIIKSYYRLLPDAANQEITERQNELEKLLPNYEVAYLAADSAEMAEVRTIMDDKWAKIRFLHFQFFNTEVISILNKAYVAMFGNLLPENFSSEGEK
;
A
#
# COMPACT_ATOMS: atom_id res chain seq x y z
N MET A 1 -22.49 81.44 40.79
CA MET A 1 -23.47 80.67 41.59
C MET A 1 -23.07 79.21 41.49
N SER A 2 -22.37 78.67 42.49
CA SER A 2 -22.15 77.21 42.67
C SER A 2 -23.34 76.66 43.48
N PRO A 3 -23.75 75.36 43.44
CA PRO A 3 -22.87 74.20 43.71
C PRO A 3 -23.30 72.78 43.21
N HIS A 4 -22.47 71.76 43.53
CA HIS A 4 -22.69 70.29 43.76
C HIS A 4 -23.48 69.44 42.71
N ARG A 5 -23.17 68.17 42.41
CA ARG A 5 -22.94 66.99 43.28
C ARG A 5 -22.54 65.76 42.42
N TRP A 6 -21.81 64.82 43.03
CA TRP A 6 -21.37 63.50 42.52
C TRP A 6 -22.46 62.57 41.96
N SER A 7 -22.07 61.65 41.07
CA SER A 7 -22.26 60.20 41.27
C SER A 7 -21.35 59.37 40.34
N ASP A 8 -20.77 58.33 40.94
CA ASP A 8 -19.99 57.26 40.36
C ASP A 8 -20.66 56.55 39.18
N GLU A 9 -19.88 56.09 38.20
CA GLU A 9 -20.16 54.81 37.56
C GLU A 9 -18.88 54.11 37.07
N LYS A 10 -18.73 52.87 37.52
CA LYS A 10 -17.55 52.01 37.38
C LYS A 10 -17.48 51.45 35.96
N VAL A 11 -16.35 51.59 35.29
CA VAL A 11 -16.07 50.83 34.06
C VAL A 11 -15.05 49.75 34.36
N TYR A 12 -15.54 48.51 34.29
CA TYR A 12 -14.82 47.28 34.58
C TYR A 12 -13.69 46.99 33.57
N PRO A 13 -12.58 46.37 34.00
CA PRO A 13 -11.44 46.03 33.15
C PRO A 13 -11.71 44.73 32.39
N PHE A 14 -12.54 44.78 31.36
CA PHE A 14 -12.84 43.58 30.53
C PHE A 14 -12.07 43.59 29.19
N ALA A 15 -11.24 44.60 28.93
CA ALA A 15 -10.58 44.78 27.64
C ALA A 15 -9.20 44.10 27.53
N THR A 16 -8.64 43.56 28.61
CA THR A 16 -7.26 43.03 28.63
C THR A 16 -7.15 41.50 28.54
N HIS A 17 -8.26 40.76 28.55
CA HIS A 17 -8.23 39.29 28.50
C HIS A 17 -8.62 38.70 27.14
N ILE A 18 -9.28 39.49 26.28
CA ILE A 18 -9.62 39.05 24.91
C ILE A 18 -8.38 39.05 23.99
N CYS A 19 -7.40 39.91 24.28
CA CYS A 19 -6.19 40.04 23.45
C CYS A 19 -5.18 38.89 23.65
N PHE A 20 -5.17 38.23 24.82
CA PHE A 20 -4.22 37.14 25.10
C PHE A 20 -4.64 35.80 24.48
N CYS A 21 -5.94 35.57 24.27
CA CYS A 21 -6.45 34.33 23.66
C CYS A 21 -6.23 34.26 22.14
N LEU A 22 -6.15 35.41 21.44
CA LEU A 22 -5.96 35.44 19.99
C LEU A 22 -4.51 35.14 19.55
N ILE A 23 -3.53 35.33 20.44
CA ILE A 23 -2.11 35.05 20.13
C ILE A 23 -1.79 33.56 20.29
N LEU A 24 -2.55 32.83 21.12
CA LEU A 24 -2.36 31.39 21.33
C LEU A 24 -2.96 30.53 20.22
N PHE A 25 -4.02 31.00 19.53
CA PHE A 25 -4.62 30.27 18.39
C PHE A 25 -3.88 30.47 17.06
N ALA A 26 -3.01 31.48 16.94
CA ALA A 26 -2.24 31.71 15.72
C ALA A 26 -1.04 30.75 15.54
N ARG A 27 -0.73 29.91 16.55
CA ARG A 27 0.36 28.92 16.48
C ARG A 27 -0.07 27.52 16.06
N SER A 28 -1.35 27.30 15.76
CA SER A 28 -1.86 25.99 15.32
C SER A 28 -1.89 25.82 13.80
N LEU A 29 -1.55 26.86 13.03
CA LEU A 29 -1.53 26.77 11.58
C LEU A 29 -0.09 26.50 11.14
N VAL A 30 0.12 25.35 10.50
CA VAL A 30 1.40 24.72 10.09
C VAL A 30 1.91 23.67 11.08
N ALA A 31 1.09 22.65 11.33
CA ALA A 31 1.61 21.30 11.17
C ALA A 31 1.62 21.05 9.65
N ALA A 32 2.79 21.23 9.05
CA ALA A 32 3.04 20.70 7.72
C ALA A 32 3.03 19.18 7.84
N GLU A 33 1.85 18.59 7.68
CA GLU A 33 1.72 17.23 7.15
C GLU A 33 2.13 17.26 5.67
N ASN A 34 3.41 17.55 5.44
CA ASN A 34 4.09 16.84 4.38
C ASN A 34 4.00 15.39 4.83
N GLU A 35 3.03 14.67 4.28
CA GLU A 35 3.19 13.25 4.02
C GLU A 35 4.51 13.14 3.25
N ALA A 36 5.61 13.01 3.99
CA ALA A 36 6.87 12.61 3.39
C ALA A 36 6.53 11.31 2.64
N PRO A 37 6.78 11.21 1.33
CA PRO A 37 6.60 9.95 0.64
C PRO A 37 7.48 8.93 1.38
N LEU A 38 6.83 8.00 2.09
CA LEU A 38 7.50 7.16 3.08
C LEU A 38 8.45 6.14 2.42
N LEU A 39 8.41 6.03 1.08
CA LEU A 39 9.39 5.33 0.25
C LEU A 39 9.43 5.97 -1.15
N THR A 40 10.31 6.94 -1.39
CA THR A 40 10.76 7.22 -2.75
C THR A 40 11.84 6.19 -3.09
N ILE A 41 11.46 5.10 -3.76
CA ILE A 41 12.44 4.14 -4.31
C ILE A 41 13.08 4.82 -5.52
N GLU A 42 14.13 5.61 -5.27
CA GLU A 42 15.05 6.14 -6.28
C GLU A 42 16.04 5.04 -6.67
N GLY A 43 15.51 3.98 -7.28
CA GLY A 43 16.29 2.99 -8.02
C GLY A 43 15.89 3.07 -9.49
N ASN A 44 16.82 2.77 -10.39
CA ASN A 44 16.49 2.57 -11.81
C ASN A 44 15.59 1.32 -11.93
N LEU A 45 14.27 1.51 -11.73
CA LEU A 45 13.29 0.44 -11.81
C LEU A 45 13.33 -0.16 -13.21
N PHE A 46 13.30 -1.48 -13.31
CA PHE A 46 13.32 -2.12 -14.62
C PHE A 46 12.03 -1.83 -15.38
N GLU A 47 12.20 -1.42 -16.64
CA GLU A 47 11.13 -1.10 -17.57
C GLU A 47 10.65 -2.35 -18.34
N ARG A 48 9.62 -2.14 -19.18
CA ARG A 48 9.03 -3.20 -20.00
C ARG A 48 10.05 -3.77 -20.99
N ILE A 49 10.08 -5.10 -21.10
CA ILE A 49 10.83 -5.77 -22.16
C ILE A 49 9.97 -5.73 -23.43
N GLU A 50 10.31 -4.87 -24.39
CA GLU A 50 9.51 -4.66 -25.62
C GLU A 50 9.30 -5.94 -26.46
N LEU A 51 10.18 -6.92 -26.32
CA LEU A 51 10.13 -8.20 -27.06
C LEU A 51 9.18 -9.23 -26.44
N LEU A 52 8.65 -9.01 -25.23
CA LEU A 52 7.64 -9.88 -24.65
C LEU A 52 6.27 -9.48 -25.20
N SER A 53 5.70 -10.35 -26.03
CA SER A 53 4.29 -10.23 -26.41
C SER A 53 3.40 -10.65 -25.25
N ASP A 54 2.23 -10.01 -25.12
CA ASP A 54 1.20 -10.36 -24.13
C ASP A 54 0.69 -11.81 -24.29
N GLU A 55 0.90 -12.41 -25.46
CA GLU A 55 0.60 -13.82 -25.79
C GLU A 55 1.66 -14.82 -25.28
N SER A 56 2.73 -14.35 -24.63
CA SER A 56 3.76 -15.24 -24.09
C SER A 56 3.21 -16.05 -22.91
N GLU A 57 3.64 -17.31 -22.79
CA GLU A 57 3.29 -18.14 -21.64
C GLU A 57 3.61 -17.39 -20.31
N PRO A 58 2.66 -17.34 -19.35
CA PRO A 58 2.83 -16.56 -18.12
C PRO A 58 4.13 -16.84 -17.36
N SER A 59 4.53 -18.10 -17.29
CA SER A 59 5.79 -18.53 -16.65
C SER A 59 7.02 -17.97 -17.37
N SER A 60 6.97 -17.83 -18.70
CA SER A 60 8.04 -17.26 -19.51
C SER A 60 8.14 -15.75 -19.31
N ILE A 61 7.01 -15.05 -19.15
CA ILE A 61 6.98 -13.62 -18.81
C ILE A 61 7.67 -13.41 -17.46
N ILE A 62 7.22 -14.10 -16.41
CA ILE A 62 7.76 -13.99 -15.05
C ILE A 62 9.26 -14.26 -15.04
N LYS A 63 9.69 -15.38 -15.64
CA LYS A 63 11.10 -15.76 -15.70
C LYS A 63 11.97 -14.74 -16.44
N SER A 64 11.43 -14.08 -17.47
CA SER A 64 12.16 -13.08 -18.24
C SER A 64 12.42 -11.82 -17.44
N TYR A 65 11.44 -11.34 -16.66
CA TYR A 65 11.63 -10.20 -15.77
C TYR A 65 12.52 -10.54 -14.57
N TYR A 66 12.39 -11.73 -13.97
CA TYR A 66 13.20 -12.08 -12.80
C TYR A 66 14.69 -12.21 -13.13
N ARG A 67 15.05 -12.54 -14.37
CA ARG A 67 16.44 -12.51 -14.84
C ARG A 67 17.09 -11.12 -14.82
N LEU A 68 16.29 -10.05 -14.76
CA LEU A 68 16.81 -8.68 -14.65
C LEU A 68 17.23 -8.35 -13.20
N LEU A 69 16.70 -9.08 -12.22
CA LEU A 69 16.95 -8.82 -10.82
C LEU A 69 18.40 -9.15 -10.43
N PRO A 70 18.99 -8.41 -9.48
CA PRO A 70 20.23 -8.81 -8.82
C PRO A 70 20.11 -10.23 -8.24
N ASP A 71 21.21 -10.99 -8.23
CA ASP A 71 21.21 -12.42 -7.84
C ASP A 71 20.49 -12.70 -6.53
N ALA A 72 20.71 -11.89 -5.50
CA ALA A 72 20.06 -12.05 -4.20
C ALA A 72 18.52 -11.88 -4.27
N ALA A 73 18.05 -10.87 -5.01
CA ALA A 73 16.63 -10.61 -5.20
C ALA A 73 15.98 -11.67 -6.11
N ASN A 74 16.70 -12.13 -7.13
CA ASN A 74 16.26 -13.22 -8.01
C ASN A 74 16.09 -14.53 -7.22
N GLN A 75 17.07 -14.87 -6.36
CA GLN A 75 16.98 -16.03 -5.50
C GLN A 75 15.76 -15.92 -4.57
N GLU A 76 15.63 -14.81 -3.86
CA GLU A 76 14.52 -14.61 -2.91
C GLU A 76 13.16 -14.72 -3.60
N ILE A 77 12.98 -14.03 -4.74
CA ILE A 77 11.68 -14.04 -5.43
C ILE A 77 11.35 -15.41 -6.02
N THR A 78 12.36 -16.16 -6.46
CA THR A 78 12.20 -17.53 -6.97
C THR A 78 11.82 -18.49 -5.85
N GLU A 79 12.44 -18.38 -4.68
CA GLU A 79 12.07 -19.16 -3.49
C GLU A 79 10.61 -18.89 -3.10
N ARG A 80 10.20 -17.62 -3.06
CA ARG A 80 8.82 -17.22 -2.76
C ARG A 80 7.82 -17.71 -3.81
N GLN A 81 8.17 -17.64 -5.10
CA GLN A 81 7.35 -18.18 -6.17
C GLN A 81 7.12 -19.69 -5.97
N ASN A 82 8.18 -20.45 -5.69
CA ASN A 82 8.07 -21.89 -5.44
C ASN A 82 7.21 -22.20 -4.21
N GLU A 83 7.30 -21.40 -3.15
CA GLU A 83 6.44 -21.56 -1.97
C GLU A 83 4.97 -21.32 -2.29
N LEU A 84 4.66 -20.30 -3.11
CA LEU A 84 3.29 -20.01 -3.53
C LEU A 84 2.73 -21.12 -4.42
N GLU A 85 3.51 -21.61 -5.40
CA GLU A 85 3.09 -22.67 -6.32
C GLU A 85 2.78 -24.00 -5.59
N LYS A 86 3.48 -24.30 -4.49
CA LYS A 86 3.22 -25.48 -3.65
C LYS A 86 1.85 -25.47 -2.98
N LEU A 87 1.15 -24.34 -2.92
CA LEU A 87 -0.18 -24.24 -2.33
C LEU A 87 -1.30 -24.64 -3.29
N LEU A 88 -1.04 -24.66 -4.61
CA LEU A 88 -2.05 -25.04 -5.61
C LEU A 88 -2.60 -26.47 -5.38
N PRO A 89 -1.76 -27.51 -5.19
CA PRO A 89 -2.28 -28.85 -4.90
C PRO A 89 -3.04 -28.93 -3.58
N ASN A 90 -2.63 -28.16 -2.57
CA ASN A 90 -3.32 -28.14 -1.27
C ASN A 90 -4.73 -27.55 -1.43
N TYR A 91 -4.87 -26.47 -2.19
CA TYR A 91 -6.17 -25.89 -2.50
C TYR A 91 -7.04 -26.85 -3.31
N GLU A 92 -6.48 -27.54 -4.30
CA GLU A 92 -7.18 -28.54 -5.11
C GLU A 92 -7.72 -29.69 -4.26
N VAL A 93 -6.90 -30.23 -3.34
CA VAL A 93 -7.32 -31.28 -2.42
C VAL A 93 -8.48 -30.81 -1.52
N ALA A 94 -8.37 -29.61 -0.94
CA ALA A 94 -9.42 -29.03 -0.11
C ALA A 94 -10.73 -28.81 -0.89
N TYR A 95 -10.61 -28.33 -2.13
CA TYR A 95 -11.74 -28.15 -3.05
C TYR A 95 -12.43 -29.48 -3.38
N LEU A 96 -11.66 -30.50 -3.74
CA LEU A 96 -12.20 -31.84 -4.06
C LEU A 96 -12.83 -32.52 -2.84
N ALA A 97 -12.33 -32.24 -1.64
CA ALA A 97 -12.91 -32.70 -0.38
C ALA A 97 -14.15 -31.89 0.06
N ALA A 98 -14.47 -30.78 -0.63
CA ALA A 98 -15.48 -29.80 -0.23
C ALA A 98 -15.25 -29.24 1.20
N ASP A 99 -13.99 -29.15 1.62
CA ASP A 99 -13.61 -28.60 2.92
C ASP A 99 -13.42 -27.09 2.81
N SER A 100 -14.51 -26.35 3.02
CA SER A 100 -14.48 -24.88 2.93
C SER A 100 -13.56 -24.22 3.96
N ALA A 101 -13.31 -24.87 5.10
CA ALA A 101 -12.44 -24.31 6.14
C ALA A 101 -10.97 -24.41 5.68
N GLU A 102 -10.55 -25.58 5.21
CA GLU A 102 -9.21 -25.77 4.65
C GLU A 102 -9.00 -24.90 3.40
N MET A 103 -9.99 -24.77 2.52
CA MET A 103 -9.91 -23.86 1.36
C MET A 103 -9.65 -22.40 1.77
N ALA A 104 -10.30 -21.93 2.86
CA ALA A 104 -10.12 -20.58 3.36
C ALA A 104 -8.75 -20.38 4.03
N GLU A 105 -8.27 -21.39 4.75
CA GLU A 105 -6.92 -21.40 5.32
C GLU A 105 -5.86 -21.34 4.22
N VAL A 106 -5.93 -22.22 3.22
CA VAL A 106 -4.98 -22.24 2.09
C VAL A 106 -5.01 -20.90 1.35
N ARG A 107 -6.20 -20.32 1.11
CA ARG A 107 -6.32 -18.99 0.48
C ARG A 107 -5.64 -17.89 1.31
N THR A 108 -5.83 -17.90 2.63
CA THR A 108 -5.18 -16.92 3.53
C THR A 108 -3.66 -17.01 3.45
N ILE A 109 -3.12 -18.23 3.37
CA ILE A 109 -1.68 -18.44 3.21
C ILE A 109 -1.21 -17.98 1.82
N MET A 110 -1.98 -18.26 0.76
CA MET A 110 -1.68 -17.78 -0.59
C MET A 110 -1.62 -16.25 -0.64
N ASP A 111 -2.57 -15.56 0.00
CA ASP A 111 -2.60 -14.10 0.07
C ASP A 111 -1.36 -13.52 0.76
N ASP A 112 -0.92 -14.10 1.89
CA ASP A 112 0.32 -13.69 2.59
C ASP A 112 1.57 -13.89 1.71
N LYS A 113 1.68 -15.05 1.05
CA LYS A 113 2.81 -15.34 0.16
C LYS A 113 2.81 -14.41 -1.05
N TRP A 114 1.64 -14.15 -1.63
CA TRP A 114 1.49 -13.25 -2.75
C TRP A 114 1.83 -11.80 -2.39
N ALA A 115 1.43 -11.32 -1.22
CA ALA A 115 1.80 -9.99 -0.74
C ALA A 115 3.33 -9.80 -0.67
N LYS A 116 4.07 -10.82 -0.23
CA LYS A 116 5.55 -10.79 -0.17
C LYS A 116 6.20 -10.74 -1.56
N ILE A 117 5.66 -11.47 -2.54
CA ILE A 117 6.12 -11.39 -3.93
C ILE A 117 5.86 -9.99 -4.50
N ARG A 118 4.65 -9.45 -4.31
CA ARG A 118 4.31 -8.11 -4.77
C ARG A 118 5.19 -7.03 -4.13
N PHE A 119 5.53 -7.17 -2.85
CA PHE A 119 6.48 -6.27 -2.19
C PHE A 119 7.82 -6.22 -2.93
N LEU A 120 8.38 -7.37 -3.30
CA LEU A 120 9.60 -7.42 -4.13
C LEU A 120 9.37 -6.81 -5.50
N HIS A 121 8.20 -7.03 -6.13
CA HIS A 121 7.92 -6.38 -7.41
C HIS A 121 7.98 -4.85 -7.31
N PHE A 122 7.37 -4.27 -6.28
CA PHE A 122 7.43 -2.82 -6.03
C PHE A 122 8.83 -2.29 -5.77
N GLN A 123 9.74 -3.11 -5.27
CA GLN A 123 11.13 -2.70 -5.01
C GLN A 123 11.97 -2.58 -6.28
N PHE A 124 11.66 -3.36 -7.32
CA PHE A 124 12.56 -3.52 -8.48
C PHE A 124 11.94 -3.14 -9.83
N PHE A 125 10.62 -3.09 -9.93
CA PHE A 125 9.92 -2.89 -11.20
C PHE A 125 9.05 -1.65 -11.19
N ASN A 126 8.87 -1.04 -12.37
CA ASN A 126 7.93 0.06 -12.53
C ASN A 126 6.46 -0.45 -12.56
N THR A 127 5.51 0.47 -12.50
CA THR A 127 4.07 0.13 -12.43
C THR A 127 3.55 -0.65 -13.62
N GLU A 128 4.10 -0.42 -14.82
CA GLU A 128 3.75 -1.17 -16.03
C GLU A 128 4.18 -2.63 -15.93
N VAL A 129 5.43 -2.88 -15.54
CA VAL A 129 5.96 -4.24 -15.36
C VAL A 129 5.25 -4.95 -14.21
N ILE A 130 4.94 -4.26 -13.12
CA ILE A 130 4.13 -4.82 -12.02
C ILE A 130 2.76 -5.26 -12.54
N SER A 131 2.11 -4.48 -13.40
CA SER A 131 0.84 -4.86 -14.01
C SER A 131 0.97 -6.12 -14.87
N ILE A 132 2.03 -6.21 -15.68
CA ILE A 132 2.33 -7.39 -16.51
C ILE A 132 2.57 -8.63 -15.65
N LEU A 133 3.38 -8.52 -14.60
CA LEU A 133 3.67 -9.61 -13.68
C LEU A 133 2.41 -10.07 -12.94
N ASN A 134 1.59 -9.15 -12.44
CA ASN A 134 0.32 -9.50 -11.79
C ASN A 134 -0.61 -10.27 -12.74
N LYS A 135 -0.74 -9.83 -13.99
CA LYS A 135 -1.54 -10.54 -15.00
C LYS A 135 -1.01 -11.95 -15.25
N ALA A 136 0.31 -12.11 -15.34
CA ALA A 136 0.92 -13.43 -15.52
C ALA A 136 0.64 -14.35 -14.33
N TYR A 137 0.75 -13.86 -13.09
CA TYR A 137 0.41 -14.62 -11.89
C TYR A 137 -1.08 -14.99 -11.84
N VAL A 138 -1.99 -14.06 -12.12
CA VAL A 138 -3.43 -14.35 -12.21
C VAL A 138 -3.71 -15.39 -13.28
N ALA A 139 -3.06 -15.34 -14.44
CA ALA A 139 -3.21 -16.35 -15.48
C ALA A 139 -2.75 -17.76 -15.02
N MET A 140 -1.72 -17.85 -14.18
CA MET A 140 -1.24 -19.13 -13.63
C MET A 140 -2.11 -19.68 -12.50
N PHE A 141 -2.64 -18.81 -11.64
CA PHE A 141 -3.34 -19.20 -10.41
C PHE A 141 -4.88 -19.03 -10.51
N GLY A 142 -5.38 -18.49 -11.61
CA GLY A 142 -6.79 -18.17 -11.80
C GLY A 142 -7.31 -17.18 -10.75
N ASN A 143 -8.52 -17.42 -10.24
CA ASN A 143 -9.20 -16.59 -9.25
C ASN A 143 -8.69 -16.79 -7.80
N LEU A 144 -7.57 -17.48 -7.62
CA LEU A 144 -6.95 -17.70 -6.31
C LEU A 144 -6.04 -16.55 -5.88
N LEU A 145 -5.65 -15.70 -6.83
CA LEU A 145 -4.92 -14.47 -6.56
C LEU A 145 -5.79 -13.25 -6.91
N PRO A 146 -5.73 -12.16 -6.13
CA PRO A 146 -6.47 -10.95 -6.44
C PRO A 146 -5.92 -10.27 -7.70
N GLU A 147 -6.82 -9.92 -8.63
CA GLU A 147 -6.47 -9.24 -9.89
C GLU A 147 -5.98 -7.79 -9.69
N ASN A 148 -6.40 -7.19 -8.58
CA ASN A 148 -6.19 -5.80 -8.22
C ASN A 148 -6.06 -5.65 -6.69
N PHE A 149 -5.52 -4.53 -6.24
CA PHE A 149 -5.55 -4.19 -4.81
C PHE A 149 -7.00 -3.97 -4.40
N SER A 150 -7.62 -4.93 -3.72
CA SER A 150 -8.81 -4.66 -2.95
C SER A 150 -8.37 -3.84 -1.73
N SER A 151 -8.51 -2.51 -1.83
CA SER A 151 -8.66 -1.63 -0.67
C SER A 151 -10.01 -1.86 0.01
N GLU A 152 -10.46 -3.11 0.13
CA GLU A 152 -11.68 -3.45 0.86
C GLU A 152 -11.34 -3.47 2.36
N GLY A 153 -11.19 -2.27 2.89
CA GLY A 153 -11.00 -1.97 4.30
C GLY A 153 -11.53 -0.60 4.71
N GLU A 154 -12.30 0.09 3.85
CA GLU A 154 -13.06 1.28 4.22
C GLU A 154 -14.55 1.06 3.98
N LYS A 155 -15.25 0.64 5.03
CA LYS A 155 -16.63 1.06 5.32
C LYS A 155 -16.82 1.16 6.82
#